data_AF-A0A517XSY4-F1
#
_entry.id   AF-A0A517XSY4-F1
#
_cell.length_a   1.000
_cell.length_b   1.000
_cell.length_c   1.000
_cell.angle_alpha   90.00
_cell.angle_beta   90.00
_cell.angle_gamma   90.00
#
_symmetry.space_group_name_H-M   'P 1'
#
loop_
_entity.id
_entity.type
_entity.pdbx_description
1 polymer ?
#
loop_
_entity_poly.entity_id
_entity_poly.type
_entity_poly.pdbx_seq_one_letter_code
_entity_poly.pdbx_strand_id
1 'polypeptide(L)'
;MSRVKEDLLHAEEDAESAAWTASPEGRAEKERATRAQAAADAERARREQAWASERPVEWAEWQRLQPLLVPVIDFGGDMRFDFDNFLMEVGRAPSPAHRVVRKAKALPYKQGNLRWKAATPPKTNPSPAPSRAAAQAASDFLTKQEVADRLQVSTRTVSRWRSEGLLKEFRRGQVLRFKLEDVEAFEAKGRSGRR
;
A
#
# COMPACT_ATOMS: atom_id res chain seq x y z
N MET A 1 32.98 -34.14 31.06
CA MET A 1 34.24 -34.13 30.28
C MET A 1 34.04 -34.24 28.76
N SER A 2 32.81 -34.28 28.22
CA SER A 2 32.60 -34.41 26.76
C SER A 2 32.68 -33.10 25.96
N ARG A 3 32.25 -31.95 26.49
CA ARG A 3 32.25 -30.67 25.75
C ARG A 3 33.64 -30.20 25.29
N VAL A 4 34.67 -30.44 26.09
CA VAL A 4 36.05 -30.00 25.77
C VAL A 4 36.63 -30.77 24.57
N LYS A 5 36.13 -31.97 24.27
CA LYS A 5 36.56 -32.74 23.08
C LYS A 5 35.89 -32.25 21.79
N GLU A 6 34.63 -31.81 21.84
CA GLU A 6 33.94 -31.25 20.67
C GLU A 6 34.57 -29.92 20.24
N ASP A 7 34.89 -29.03 21.20
CA ASP A 7 35.55 -27.75 20.90
C ASP A 7 36.96 -27.93 20.29
N LEU A 8 37.66 -29.02 20.64
CA LEU A 8 39.00 -29.30 20.12
C LEU A 8 38.99 -29.84 18.68
N LEU A 9 37.98 -30.65 18.33
CA LEU A 9 37.82 -31.20 16.99
C LEU A 9 37.52 -30.11 15.94
N HIS A 10 36.66 -29.14 16.29
CA HIS A 10 36.36 -28.03 15.38
C HIS A 10 37.57 -27.11 15.12
N ALA A 11 38.44 -26.93 16.13
CA ALA A 11 39.64 -26.11 15.97
C ALA A 11 40.68 -26.75 15.01
N GLU A 12 40.76 -28.08 14.97
CA GLU A 12 41.63 -28.81 14.03
C GLU A 12 41.06 -28.74 12.59
N GLU A 13 39.75 -28.91 12.40
CA GLU A 13 39.07 -28.78 11.10
C GLU A 13 39.24 -27.38 10.48
N ASP A 14 39.14 -26.33 11.30
CA ASP A 14 39.35 -24.95 10.87
C ASP A 14 40.80 -24.69 10.46
N ALA A 15 41.77 -25.27 11.19
CA ALA A 15 43.19 -25.11 10.90
C ALA A 15 43.59 -25.84 9.60
N GLU A 16 43.08 -27.04 9.37
CA GLU A 16 43.27 -27.78 8.11
C GLU A 16 42.63 -27.07 6.92
N SER A 17 41.41 -26.53 7.09
CA SER A 17 40.73 -25.72 6.08
C SER A 17 41.49 -24.42 5.76
N ALA A 18 42.04 -23.75 6.77
CA ALA A 18 42.88 -22.57 6.61
C ALA A 18 44.19 -22.89 5.87
N ALA A 19 44.84 -24.00 6.22
CA ALA A 19 46.06 -24.45 5.55
C ALA A 19 45.81 -24.79 4.08
N TRP A 20 44.69 -25.47 3.79
CA TRP A 20 44.29 -25.80 2.42
C TRP A 20 43.99 -24.54 1.59
N THR A 21 43.22 -23.58 2.12
CA THR A 21 42.92 -22.31 1.42
C THR A 21 44.16 -21.44 1.16
N ALA A 22 45.22 -21.57 1.97
CA ALA A 22 46.49 -20.87 1.77
C ALA A 22 47.38 -21.50 0.68
N SER A 23 47.20 -22.80 0.40
CA SER A 23 47.92 -23.49 -0.66
C SER A 23 47.67 -22.86 -2.05
N PRO A 24 48.59 -22.99 -3.02
CA PRO A 24 48.33 -22.54 -4.39
C PRO A 24 47.07 -23.16 -5.01
N GLU A 25 46.78 -24.42 -4.68
CA GLU A 25 45.60 -25.15 -5.18
C GLU A 25 44.31 -24.61 -4.57
N GLY A 26 44.25 -24.41 -3.24
CA GLY A 26 43.08 -23.86 -2.57
C GLY A 26 42.79 -22.40 -2.99
N ARG A 27 43.82 -21.60 -3.26
CA ARG A 27 43.65 -20.26 -3.84
C ARG A 27 43.05 -20.33 -5.24
N ALA A 28 43.57 -21.20 -6.10
CA ALA A 28 43.05 -21.38 -7.45
C ALA A 28 41.59 -21.88 -7.44
N GLU A 29 41.23 -22.78 -6.54
CA GLU A 29 39.85 -23.25 -6.39
C GLU A 29 38.92 -22.13 -5.90
N LYS A 30 39.35 -21.36 -4.88
CA LYS A 30 38.59 -20.20 -4.41
C LYS A 30 38.38 -19.17 -5.52
N GLU A 31 39.40 -18.88 -6.33
CA GLU A 31 39.29 -17.99 -7.48
C GLU A 31 38.32 -18.52 -8.56
N ARG A 32 38.34 -19.83 -8.82
CA ARG A 32 37.37 -20.46 -9.71
C ARG A 32 35.95 -20.36 -9.17
N ALA A 33 35.76 -20.62 -7.87
CA ALA A 33 34.46 -20.52 -7.22
C ALA A 33 33.93 -19.08 -7.22
N THR A 34 34.77 -18.09 -6.89
CA THR A 34 34.36 -16.68 -6.94
C THR A 34 34.07 -16.22 -8.35
N ARG A 35 34.85 -16.65 -9.35
CA ARG A 35 34.59 -16.33 -10.76
C ARG A 35 33.31 -17.00 -11.27
N ALA A 36 33.04 -18.24 -10.87
CA ALA A 36 31.81 -18.95 -11.19
C ALA A 36 30.59 -18.25 -10.57
N GLN A 37 30.69 -17.86 -9.29
CA GLN A 37 29.66 -17.09 -8.60
C GLN A 37 29.42 -15.74 -9.28
N ALA A 38 30.48 -14.99 -9.59
CA ALA A 38 30.39 -13.70 -10.27
C ALA A 38 29.77 -13.83 -11.68
N ALA A 39 30.09 -14.90 -12.41
CA ALA A 39 29.48 -15.19 -13.71
C ALA A 39 27.98 -15.50 -13.58
N ALA A 40 27.60 -16.31 -12.59
CA ALA A 40 26.19 -16.62 -12.31
C ALA A 40 25.40 -15.38 -11.89
N ASP A 41 25.99 -14.51 -11.07
CA ASP A 41 25.37 -13.25 -10.65
C ASP A 41 25.24 -12.27 -11.82
N ALA A 42 26.24 -12.19 -12.70
CA ALA A 42 26.18 -11.37 -13.92
C ALA A 42 25.09 -11.86 -14.88
N GLU A 43 24.93 -13.17 -15.05
CA GLU A 43 23.85 -13.73 -15.87
C GLU A 43 22.47 -13.41 -15.27
N ARG A 44 22.33 -13.55 -13.94
CA ARG A 44 21.11 -13.18 -13.23
C ARG A 44 20.78 -11.70 -13.43
N ALA A 45 21.75 -10.81 -13.23
CA ALA A 45 21.55 -9.37 -13.42
C ALA A 45 21.12 -9.03 -14.85
N ARG A 46 21.71 -9.68 -15.86
CA ARG A 46 21.32 -9.52 -17.27
C ARG A 46 19.87 -9.97 -17.50
N ARG A 47 19.46 -11.07 -16.88
CA ARG A 47 18.09 -11.60 -16.96
C ARG A 47 17.09 -10.64 -16.33
N GLU A 48 17.42 -10.09 -15.15
CA GLU A 48 16.60 -9.10 -14.46
C GLU A 48 16.46 -7.80 -15.27
N GLN A 49 17.53 -7.34 -15.91
CA GLN A 49 17.47 -6.19 -16.83
C GLN A 49 16.55 -6.45 -18.03
N ALA A 50 16.59 -7.66 -18.60
CA ALA A 50 15.69 -8.05 -19.67
C ALA A 50 14.23 -8.09 -19.21
N TRP A 51 13.96 -8.61 -18.01
CA TRP A 51 12.61 -8.58 -17.44
C TRP A 51 12.10 -7.17 -17.20
N ALA A 52 12.95 -6.28 -16.68
CA ALA A 52 12.60 -4.88 -16.44
C ALA A 52 12.23 -4.13 -17.73
N SER A 53 12.90 -4.45 -18.85
CA SER A 53 12.63 -3.81 -20.14
C SER A 53 11.43 -4.41 -20.86
N GLU A 54 11.29 -5.74 -20.87
CA GLU A 54 10.20 -6.43 -21.57
C GLU A 54 8.86 -6.38 -20.82
N ARG A 55 8.91 -6.33 -19.48
CA ARG A 55 7.74 -6.49 -18.60
C ARG A 55 7.80 -5.51 -17.43
N PRO A 56 7.76 -4.19 -17.70
CA PRO A 56 8.01 -3.18 -16.67
C PRO A 56 6.94 -3.19 -15.55
N VAL A 57 5.68 -3.51 -15.86
CA VAL A 57 4.58 -3.54 -14.88
C VAL A 57 4.72 -4.73 -13.94
N GLU A 58 4.94 -5.92 -14.50
CA GLU A 58 5.15 -7.15 -13.75
C GLU A 58 6.41 -7.07 -12.90
N TRP A 59 7.50 -6.55 -13.46
CA TRP A 59 8.77 -6.37 -12.76
C TRP A 59 8.64 -5.40 -11.57
N ALA A 60 7.95 -4.27 -11.75
CA ALA A 60 7.70 -3.32 -10.66
C ALA A 60 6.90 -3.95 -9.51
N GLU A 61 5.88 -4.74 -9.82
CA GLU A 61 5.09 -5.44 -8.80
C GLU A 61 5.86 -6.57 -8.12
N TRP A 62 6.74 -7.27 -8.86
CA TRP A 62 7.67 -8.24 -8.28
C TRP A 62 8.61 -7.58 -7.27
N GLN A 63 9.27 -6.48 -7.65
CA GLN A 63 10.16 -5.74 -6.73
C GLN A 63 9.41 -5.25 -5.48
N ARG A 64 8.15 -4.80 -5.64
CA ARG A 64 7.31 -4.39 -4.50
C ARG A 64 6.98 -5.55 -3.56
N LEU A 65 6.80 -6.75 -4.09
CA LEU A 65 6.41 -7.93 -3.32
C LEU A 65 7.60 -8.68 -2.72
N GLN A 66 8.79 -8.61 -3.32
CA GLN A 66 9.99 -9.30 -2.86
C GLN A 66 10.24 -9.22 -1.34
N PRO A 67 10.21 -8.04 -0.68
CA PRO A 67 10.42 -7.96 0.77
C PRO A 67 9.26 -8.51 1.61
N LEU A 68 8.09 -8.72 1.00
CA LEU A 68 6.89 -9.24 1.68
C LEU A 68 6.73 -10.76 1.53
N LEU A 69 7.41 -11.34 0.54
CA LEU A 69 7.37 -12.78 0.28
C LEU A 69 8.10 -13.49 1.41
N VAL A 70 7.34 -14.28 2.19
CA VAL A 70 7.93 -15.11 3.23
C VAL A 70 8.70 -16.22 2.51
N PRO A 71 10.01 -16.39 2.77
CA PRO A 71 10.75 -17.49 2.19
C PRO A 71 10.06 -18.79 2.61
N VAL A 72 9.71 -19.61 1.63
CA VAL A 72 9.23 -20.96 1.91
C VAL A 72 10.44 -21.70 2.43
N ILE A 73 10.46 -21.98 3.73
CA ILE A 73 11.43 -22.92 4.30
C ILE A 73 10.96 -24.30 3.84
N ASP A 74 11.41 -24.70 2.65
CA ASP A 74 11.16 -26.05 2.17
C ASP A 74 12.31 -26.93 2.67
N PHE A 75 12.00 -27.92 3.50
CA PHE A 75 12.97 -28.87 4.05
C PHE A 75 13.39 -29.86 2.95
N GLY A 76 14.20 -29.39 1.99
CA GLY A 76 14.81 -30.23 0.94
C GLY A 76 14.71 -29.69 -0.49
N GLY A 77 14.08 -28.53 -0.70
CA GLY A 77 13.98 -27.90 -2.02
C GLY A 77 14.57 -26.50 -2.01
N ASP A 78 15.72 -26.29 -2.65
CA ASP A 78 16.36 -24.98 -2.81
C ASP A 78 15.66 -24.12 -3.89
N MET A 79 14.34 -24.28 -4.05
CA MET A 79 13.57 -23.54 -5.04
C MET A 79 13.18 -22.19 -4.47
N ARG A 80 14.08 -21.22 -4.68
CA ARG A 80 13.79 -19.81 -4.44
C ARG A 80 12.64 -19.38 -5.36
N PHE A 81 11.59 -18.83 -4.77
CA PHE A 81 10.52 -18.19 -5.55
C PHE A 81 11.11 -16.94 -6.21
N ASP A 82 11.34 -17.01 -7.53
CA ASP A 82 11.91 -15.95 -8.36
C ASP A 82 10.84 -15.32 -9.29
N PHE A 83 11.27 -14.43 -10.19
CA PHE A 83 10.36 -13.73 -11.09
C PHE A 83 9.69 -14.65 -12.12
N ASP A 84 10.37 -15.69 -12.59
CA ASP A 84 9.78 -16.64 -13.54
C ASP A 84 8.66 -17.43 -12.86
N ASN A 85 8.87 -17.89 -11.63
CA ASN A 85 7.84 -18.53 -10.82
C ASN A 85 6.66 -17.57 -10.52
N PHE A 86 6.95 -16.31 -10.24
CA PHE A 86 5.94 -15.27 -10.10
C PHE A 86 5.09 -15.13 -11.37
N LEU A 87 5.73 -15.04 -12.54
CA LEU A 87 5.05 -14.94 -13.83
C LEU A 87 4.23 -16.19 -14.16
N MET A 88 4.72 -17.38 -13.82
CA MET A 88 3.95 -18.62 -13.96
C MET A 88 2.68 -18.61 -13.10
N GLU A 89 2.75 -18.06 -11.89
CA GLU A 89 1.61 -18.00 -10.98
C GLU A 89 0.59 -16.92 -11.37
N VAL A 90 1.03 -15.67 -11.53
CA VAL A 90 0.11 -14.54 -11.73
C VAL A 90 -0.22 -14.28 -13.19
N GLY A 91 0.62 -14.76 -14.12
CA GLY A 91 0.51 -14.45 -15.54
C GLY A 91 0.86 -12.99 -15.86
N ARG A 92 0.65 -12.59 -17.13
CA ARG A 92 0.83 -11.19 -17.57
C ARG A 92 -0.20 -10.27 -16.92
N ALA A 93 0.22 -9.03 -16.66
CA ALA A 93 -0.69 -8.01 -16.17
C ALA A 93 -1.77 -7.71 -17.23
N PRO A 94 -3.07 -7.77 -16.88
CA PRO A 94 -4.13 -7.45 -17.83
C PRO A 94 -4.11 -5.98 -18.29
N SER A 95 -3.68 -5.07 -17.41
CA SER A 95 -3.43 -3.68 -17.75
C SER A 95 -2.42 -3.05 -16.79
N PRO A 96 -1.79 -1.91 -17.15
CA PRO A 96 -0.85 -1.21 -16.27
C PRO A 96 -1.45 -0.72 -14.95
N ALA A 97 -2.78 -0.62 -14.87
CA ALA A 97 -3.49 -0.25 -13.64
C ALA A 97 -3.74 -1.45 -12.71
N HIS A 98 -3.35 -2.68 -13.08
CA HIS A 98 -3.48 -3.83 -12.21
C HIS A 98 -2.31 -3.91 -11.24
N ARG A 99 -2.59 -4.37 -10.03
CA ARG A 99 -1.58 -4.68 -9.01
C ARG A 99 -1.78 -6.09 -8.49
N VAL A 100 -0.71 -6.71 -8.01
CA VAL A 100 -0.80 -8.03 -7.41
C VAL A 100 -1.29 -7.92 -5.98
N VAL A 101 -2.33 -8.69 -5.68
CA VAL A 101 -2.95 -8.79 -4.35
C VAL A 101 -3.02 -10.24 -3.92
N ARG A 102 -3.20 -10.44 -2.62
CA ARG A 102 -3.45 -11.77 -2.07
C ARG A 102 -4.82 -12.32 -2.49
N LYS A 103 -4.90 -13.60 -2.84
CA LYS A 103 -6.18 -14.31 -3.09
C LYS A 103 -6.97 -14.40 -1.79
N ALA A 104 -6.35 -14.90 -0.73
CA ALA A 104 -6.85 -14.98 0.63
C ALA A 104 -6.09 -14.00 1.55
N LYS A 105 -6.82 -13.09 2.20
CA LYS A 105 -6.23 -12.08 3.11
C LYS A 105 -5.63 -12.67 4.39
N ALA A 106 -6.08 -13.86 4.80
CA ALA A 106 -5.61 -14.55 6.00
C ALA A 106 -4.23 -15.20 5.80
N LEU A 107 -3.86 -15.50 4.56
CA LEU A 107 -2.58 -16.13 4.24
C LEU A 107 -1.51 -15.06 3.96
N PRO A 108 -0.23 -15.32 4.26
CA PRO A 108 0.86 -14.42 3.91
C PRO A 108 1.03 -14.28 2.39
N TYR A 109 1.89 -13.36 1.97
CA TYR A 109 2.37 -13.35 0.58
C TYR A 109 3.28 -14.57 0.40
N LYS A 110 2.75 -15.59 -0.27
CA LYS A 110 3.43 -16.83 -0.60
C LYS A 110 2.94 -17.32 -1.96
N GLN A 111 3.72 -18.23 -2.56
CA GLN A 111 3.32 -18.91 -3.78
C GLN A 111 1.94 -19.57 -3.63
N GLY A 112 1.13 -19.47 -4.68
CA GLY A 112 -0.25 -19.92 -4.77
C GLY A 112 -1.29 -18.89 -4.29
N ASN A 113 -0.89 -17.84 -3.56
CA ASN A 113 -1.79 -16.85 -2.99
C ASN A 113 -1.79 -15.49 -3.71
N LEU A 114 -1.24 -15.38 -4.92
CA LEU A 114 -1.11 -14.10 -5.62
C LEU A 114 -2.06 -14.02 -6.84
N ARG A 115 -2.63 -12.84 -7.10
CA ARG A 115 -3.41 -12.59 -8.31
C ARG A 115 -3.41 -11.11 -8.70
N TRP A 116 -3.62 -10.83 -9.97
CA TRP A 116 -3.91 -9.49 -10.44
C TRP A 116 -5.27 -8.99 -9.94
N LYS A 117 -5.32 -7.72 -9.56
CA LYS A 117 -6.55 -6.99 -9.29
C LYS A 117 -6.40 -5.57 -9.80
N ALA A 118 -7.42 -5.07 -10.51
CA ALA A 118 -7.48 -3.67 -10.90
C ALA A 118 -7.26 -2.78 -9.68
N ALA A 119 -6.27 -1.90 -9.72
CA ALA A 119 -6.12 -0.87 -8.72
C ALA A 119 -7.38 -0.03 -8.75
N THR A 120 -8.17 -0.14 -7.68
CA THR A 120 -9.27 0.79 -7.49
C THR A 120 -8.61 2.16 -7.35
N PRO A 121 -8.95 3.15 -8.20
CA PRO A 121 -8.44 4.49 -8.01
C PRO A 121 -8.73 4.87 -6.55
N PRO A 122 -7.80 5.53 -5.84
CA PRO A 122 -8.10 6.01 -4.51
C PRO A 122 -9.43 6.76 -4.61
N LYS A 123 -10.40 6.43 -3.76
CA LYS A 123 -11.59 7.27 -3.62
C LYS A 123 -11.05 8.63 -3.25
N THR A 124 -10.92 9.52 -4.23
CA THR A 124 -10.57 10.90 -4.04
C THR A 124 -11.69 11.43 -3.18
N ASN A 125 -11.45 11.49 -1.87
CA ASN A 125 -12.29 12.32 -1.02
C ASN A 125 -12.26 13.70 -1.68
N PRO A 126 -13.41 14.26 -2.09
CA PRO A 126 -13.41 15.55 -2.77
C PRO A 126 -12.71 16.54 -1.85
N SER A 127 -11.55 17.01 -2.29
CA SER A 127 -10.78 18.02 -1.58
C SER A 127 -11.68 19.25 -1.41
N PRO A 128 -12.00 19.70 -0.18
CA PRO A 128 -12.87 20.84 0.03
C PRO A 128 -12.07 22.13 -0.14
N ALA A 129 -11.69 22.45 -1.38
CA ALA A 129 -11.21 23.78 -1.72
C ALA A 129 -12.22 24.40 -2.69
N PRO A 130 -13.19 25.20 -2.20
CA PRO A 130 -14.09 25.91 -3.09
C PRO A 130 -13.29 26.96 -3.88
N SER A 131 -13.50 26.99 -5.18
CA SER A 131 -13.01 28.09 -6.01
C SER A 131 -13.65 29.40 -5.56
N ARG A 132 -12.87 30.48 -5.52
CA ARG A 132 -13.30 31.81 -5.04
C ARG A 132 -14.55 32.36 -5.77
N ALA A 133 -14.80 31.92 -7.00
CA ALA A 133 -16.00 32.28 -7.77
C ALA A 133 -17.28 31.57 -7.28
N ALA A 134 -17.18 30.34 -6.74
CA ALA A 134 -18.31 29.65 -6.12
C ALA A 134 -18.66 30.22 -4.73
N ALA A 135 -17.68 30.79 -4.03
CA ALA A 135 -17.88 31.42 -2.72
C ALA A 135 -18.76 32.69 -2.79
N GLN A 136 -18.73 33.42 -3.91
CA GLN A 136 -19.50 34.65 -4.08
C GLN A 136 -20.96 34.42 -4.50
N ALA A 137 -21.26 33.34 -5.24
CA ALA A 137 -22.64 32.93 -5.53
C ALA A 137 -23.28 32.09 -4.39
N ALA A 138 -22.49 31.71 -3.38
CA ALA A 138 -22.92 31.00 -2.17
C ALA A 138 -23.25 31.95 -1.00
N SER A 139 -23.12 33.26 -1.17
CA SER A 139 -23.40 34.26 -0.12
C SER A 139 -24.81 34.14 0.46
N ASP A 140 -25.76 33.68 -0.34
CA ASP A 140 -27.18 33.70 0.03
C ASP A 140 -27.68 32.33 0.52
N PHE A 141 -26.93 31.26 0.26
CA PHE A 141 -27.37 29.87 0.48
C PHE A 141 -26.36 29.02 1.25
N LEU A 142 -26.65 28.81 2.53
CA LEU A 142 -25.87 28.01 3.45
C LEU A 142 -26.17 26.52 3.31
N THR A 143 -25.15 25.68 3.47
CA THR A 143 -25.27 24.24 3.68
C THR A 143 -25.69 23.94 5.12
N LYS A 144 -26.16 22.72 5.35
CA LYS A 144 -26.52 22.23 6.69
C LYS A 144 -25.37 22.36 7.71
N GLN A 145 -24.13 22.16 7.25
CA GLN A 145 -22.94 22.26 8.11
C GLN A 145 -22.67 23.72 8.48
N GLU A 146 -22.71 24.63 7.51
CA GLU A 146 -22.49 26.07 7.75
C GLU A 146 -23.57 26.68 8.68
N VAL A 147 -24.83 26.24 8.56
CA VAL A 147 -25.90 26.64 9.50
C VAL A 147 -25.62 26.15 10.92
N ALA A 148 -25.16 24.91 11.05
CA ALA A 148 -24.79 24.32 12.34
C ALA A 148 -23.63 25.08 12.99
N ASP A 149 -22.59 25.40 12.22
CA ASP A 149 -21.42 26.12 12.70
C ASP A 149 -21.79 27.56 13.11
N ARG A 150 -22.63 28.25 12.33
CA ARG A 150 -23.09 29.61 12.61
C ARG A 150 -23.95 29.71 13.86
N LEU A 151 -24.87 28.76 14.05
CA LEU A 151 -25.76 28.71 15.22
C LEU A 151 -25.11 27.98 16.42
N GLN A 152 -23.87 27.50 16.28
CA GLN A 152 -23.15 26.70 17.28
C GLN A 152 -23.96 25.49 17.79
N VAL A 153 -24.65 24.79 16.89
CA VAL A 153 -25.44 23.59 17.19
C VAL A 153 -24.98 22.40 16.36
N SER A 154 -25.37 21.19 16.78
CA SER A 154 -25.11 20.01 15.97
C SER A 154 -25.94 19.99 14.67
N THR A 155 -25.40 19.39 13.60
CA THR A 155 -26.17 19.16 12.37
C THR A 155 -27.41 18.30 12.60
N ARG A 156 -27.42 17.44 13.64
CA ARG A 156 -28.61 16.67 14.02
C ARG A 156 -29.74 17.60 14.47
N THR A 157 -29.42 18.64 15.24
CA THR A 157 -30.36 19.68 15.67
C THR A 157 -30.95 20.43 14.48
N VAL A 158 -30.12 20.84 13.51
CA VAL A 158 -30.59 21.49 12.28
C VAL A 158 -31.52 20.56 11.49
N SER A 159 -31.20 19.26 11.40
CA SER A 159 -32.08 18.26 10.78
C SER A 159 -33.43 18.13 11.48
N ARG A 160 -33.44 18.25 12.81
CA ARG A 160 -34.65 18.21 13.62
C ARG A 160 -35.53 19.43 13.38
N TRP A 161 -34.97 20.64 13.41
CA TRP A 161 -35.70 21.87 13.12
C TRP A 161 -36.31 21.87 11.72
N ARG A 162 -35.58 21.32 10.75
CA ARG A 162 -36.09 21.09 9.40
C ARG A 162 -37.27 20.13 9.37
N SER A 163 -37.19 18.98 10.05
CA SER A 163 -38.32 18.03 10.12
C SER A 163 -39.53 18.58 10.87
N GLU A 164 -39.29 19.49 11.83
CA GLU A 164 -40.33 20.19 12.58
C GLU A 164 -40.89 21.41 11.81
N GLY A 165 -40.35 21.74 10.62
CA GLY A 165 -40.78 22.87 9.80
C GLY A 165 -40.37 24.24 10.34
N LEU A 166 -39.49 24.29 11.34
CA LEU A 166 -39.02 25.52 11.99
C LEU A 166 -38.02 26.31 11.14
N LEU A 167 -37.27 25.62 10.29
CA LEU A 167 -36.30 26.22 9.38
C LEU A 167 -36.65 25.86 7.94
N LYS A 168 -36.82 26.88 7.09
CA LYS A 168 -37.25 26.71 5.70
C LYS A 168 -36.10 26.15 4.85
N GLU A 169 -36.32 24.97 4.26
CA GLU A 169 -35.36 24.37 3.34
C GLU A 169 -35.60 24.80 1.89
N PHE A 170 -34.52 25.00 1.15
CA PHE A 170 -34.54 25.20 -0.29
C PHE A 170 -33.76 24.07 -0.97
N ARG A 171 -34.37 23.38 -1.92
CA ARG A 171 -33.71 22.30 -2.68
C ARG A 171 -33.28 22.82 -4.05
N ARG A 172 -31.99 22.65 -4.35
CA ARG A 172 -31.44 22.88 -5.68
C ARG A 172 -30.88 21.56 -6.21
N GLY A 173 -31.71 20.84 -6.96
CA GLY A 173 -31.42 19.46 -7.37
C GLY A 173 -31.42 18.50 -6.18
N GLN A 174 -30.33 17.74 -6.02
CA GLN A 174 -30.16 16.78 -4.91
C GLN A 174 -29.56 17.41 -3.63
N VAL A 175 -29.17 18.69 -3.68
CA VAL A 175 -28.49 19.36 -2.58
C VAL A 175 -29.45 20.27 -1.83
N LEU A 176 -29.48 20.12 -0.51
CA LEU A 176 -30.27 20.92 0.40
C LEU A 176 -29.51 22.17 0.84
N ARG A 177 -30.16 23.32 0.77
CA ARG A 177 -29.63 24.64 1.12
C ARG A 177 -30.61 25.42 1.99
N PHE A 178 -30.09 26.38 2.75
CA PHE A 178 -30.86 27.28 3.59
C PHE A 178 -30.56 28.71 3.18
N LYS A 179 -31.58 29.55 3.03
CA LYS A 179 -31.34 30.98 2.77
C LYS A 179 -30.76 31.63 4.01
N LEU A 180 -29.77 32.51 3.82
CA LEU A 180 -29.16 33.26 4.91
C LEU A 180 -30.22 34.07 5.69
N GLU A 181 -31.12 34.75 4.97
CA GLU A 181 -32.20 35.56 5.56
C GLU A 181 -33.11 34.75 6.49
N ASP A 182 -33.46 33.53 6.09
CA ASP A 182 -34.32 32.64 6.88
C ASP A 182 -33.61 32.18 8.17
N VAL A 183 -32.28 31.98 8.11
CA VAL A 183 -31.45 31.61 9.27
C VAL A 183 -31.31 32.80 10.23
N GLU A 184 -31.12 34.01 9.72
CA GLU A 184 -31.03 35.23 10.53
C GLU A 184 -32.38 35.57 11.19
N ALA A 185 -33.49 35.43 10.47
CA ALA A 185 -34.83 35.59 11.03
C ALA A 185 -35.12 34.55 12.14
N PHE A 186 -34.64 33.32 11.95
CA PHE A 186 -34.76 32.27 12.97
C PHE A 186 -33.94 32.60 14.23
N GLU A 187 -32.72 33.11 14.07
CA GLU A 187 -31.87 33.55 15.20
C GLU A 187 -32.54 34.69 15.97
N ALA A 188 -33.09 35.69 15.26
CA ALA A 188 -33.82 36.80 15.87
C ALA A 188 -35.06 36.32 16.65
N LYS A 189 -35.80 35.35 16.12
CA LYS A 189 -36.99 34.78 16.76
C LYS A 189 -36.66 33.91 17.97
N GLY A 190 -35.54 33.18 17.94
CA GLY A 190 -35.09 32.34 19.05
C GLY A 190 -34.58 33.11 20.27
N ARG A 191 -34.05 34.33 20.07
CA ARG A 191 -33.54 35.19 21.15
C ARG A 191 -34.62 35.93 21.93
N SER A 192 -35.82 36.13 21.37
CA SER A 192 -36.91 36.84 22.06
C SER A 192 -37.73 35.96 23.02
N GLY A 193 -37.61 34.63 22.94
CA GLY A 193 -38.40 33.68 23.75
C GLY A 193 -37.67 33.06 24.96
N ARG A 194 -36.42 33.46 25.24
CA ARG A 194 -35.67 33.03 26.44
C ARG A 194 -35.33 34.26 27.31
N ARG A 195 -36.33 34.77 28.03
CA ARG A 195 -36.13 35.56 29.23
C ARG A 195 -37.11 35.09 30.29
#